data_AF-A0A7S0N854-F1
#
_entry.id   AF-A0A7S0N854-F1
#
_cell.length_a   1.000
_cell.length_b   1.000
_cell.length_c   1.000
_cell.angle_alpha   90.00
_cell.angle_beta   90.00
_cell.angle_gamma   90.00
#
_symmetry.space_group_name_H-M   'P 1'
#
loop_
_entity.id
_entity.type
_entity.pdbx_description
1 polymer ?
#
loop_
_entity_poly.entity_id
_entity_poly.type
_entity_poly.pdbx_seq_one_letter_code
_entity_poly.pdbx_strand_id
1 'polypeptide(L)'
;MSSPDFEIPDSVFAACRDAGGKAEKFVQKHQQKRIVLVTSGGTTVPLEKNVVRFIDNFSTGSRGSKSAERFLEEGYAVIFMHRQGSLTPFHALSKLLMDAAMDDPQLEPIEGGPDAGSRVVLRLAPAPAAAAAEMLGLQRRAVR
;
A
#
# COMPACT_ATOMS: atom_id res chain seq x y z
N MET A 1 -12.94 41.64 5.53
CA MET A 1 -13.52 40.28 5.47
C MET A 1 -12.64 39.41 6.33
N SER A 2 -13.17 38.88 7.44
CA SER A 2 -12.45 37.85 8.20
C SER A 2 -12.26 36.65 7.27
N SER A 3 -11.03 36.14 7.19
CA SER A 3 -10.76 34.85 6.58
C SER A 3 -11.75 33.82 7.17
N PRO A 4 -12.36 32.93 6.36
CA PRO A 4 -13.07 31.80 6.94
C PRO A 4 -12.05 31.03 7.77
N ASP A 5 -12.30 30.91 9.07
CA ASP A 5 -11.42 30.18 9.99
C ASP A 5 -11.44 28.70 9.58
N PHE A 6 -10.45 28.34 8.75
CA PHE A 6 -10.18 26.95 8.41
C PHE A 6 -9.49 26.31 9.60
N GLU A 7 -10.28 25.84 10.56
CA GLU A 7 -9.79 25.05 11.68
C GLU A 7 -9.50 23.62 11.23
N ILE A 8 -8.24 23.20 11.38
CA ILE A 8 -7.85 21.81 11.19
C ILE A 8 -8.40 21.01 12.37
N PRO A 9 -9.23 19.97 12.15
CA PRO A 9 -9.81 19.19 13.24
C PRO A 9 -8.73 18.52 14.11
N ASP A 10 -8.93 18.45 15.42
CA ASP A 10 -8.04 17.75 16.36
C ASP A 10 -7.79 16.28 15.99
N SER A 11 -8.76 15.65 15.33
CA SER A 11 -8.64 14.29 14.80
C SER A 11 -7.53 14.16 13.77
N VAL A 12 -7.26 15.19 12.97
CA VAL A 12 -6.14 15.22 12.01
C VAL A 12 -4.82 15.22 12.75
N PHE A 13 -4.66 16.07 13.77
CA PHE A 13 -3.45 16.09 14.57
C PHE A 13 -3.24 14.78 15.35
N ALA A 14 -4.30 14.17 15.86
CA ALA A 14 -4.25 12.86 16.49
C ALA A 14 -3.78 11.78 15.51
N ALA A 15 -4.32 11.76 14.28
CA ALA A 15 -3.89 10.84 13.23
C ALA A 15 -2.43 11.06 12.83
N CYS A 16 -1.97 12.32 12.72
CA CYS A 16 -0.57 12.63 12.45
C CYS A 16 0.36 12.13 13.57
N ARG A 17 -0.03 12.28 14.83
CA ARG A 17 0.74 11.74 15.97
C ARG A 17 0.84 10.22 15.94
N ASP A 18 -0.27 9.54 15.68
CA ASP A 18 -0.29 8.07 15.55
C ASP A 18 0.60 7.59 14.39
N ALA A 19 0.47 8.22 13.22
CA ALA A 19 1.33 7.93 12.07
C ALA A 19 2.81 8.21 12.36
N GLY A 20 3.12 9.30 13.06
CA GLY A 20 4.47 9.63 13.52
C GLY A 20 5.04 8.56 14.45
N GLY A 21 4.26 8.11 15.45
CA GLY A 21 4.67 7.05 16.36
C GLY A 21 4.90 5.70 15.66
N LYS A 22 4.09 5.37 14.64
CA LYS A 22 4.31 4.19 13.79
C LYS A 22 5.60 4.31 12.97
N ALA A 23 5.83 5.48 12.38
CA ALA A 23 7.05 5.74 11.62
C ALA A 23 8.30 5.68 12.50
N GLU A 24 8.25 6.24 13.71
CA GLU A 24 9.34 6.17 14.67
C GLU A 24 9.68 4.72 15.05
N LYS A 25 8.68 3.90 15.41
CA LYS A 25 8.86 2.47 15.68
C LYS A 25 9.44 1.73 14.48
N PHE A 26 9.01 2.05 13.27
CA PHE A 26 9.55 1.47 12.04
C PHE A 26 11.03 1.84 11.84
N VAL A 27 11.37 3.11 12.02
CA VAL A 27 12.77 3.58 11.93
C VAL A 27 13.65 2.89 12.97
N GLN A 28 13.17 2.78 14.21
CA GLN A 28 13.88 2.06 15.27
C GLN A 28 14.07 0.57 14.96
N LYS A 29 13.07 -0.09 14.36
CA LYS A 29 13.17 -1.51 13.95
C LYS A 29 14.20 -1.71 12.82
N HIS A 30 14.35 -0.74 11.92
CA HIS A 30 15.14 -0.87 10.70
C HIS A 30 16.47 -0.08 10.70
N GLN A 31 17.05 0.18 11.87
CA GLN A 31 18.30 0.95 12.03
C GLN A 31 19.50 0.43 11.21
N GLN A 32 19.51 -0.85 10.86
CA GLN A 32 20.57 -1.50 10.07
C GLN A 32 20.36 -1.43 8.56
N LYS A 33 19.25 -0.81 8.09
CA LYS A 33 18.93 -0.64 6.68
C LYS A 33 18.89 0.84 6.32
N ARG A 34 19.13 1.14 5.04
CA ARG A 34 18.80 2.46 4.50
C ARG A 34 17.28 2.60 4.46
N ILE A 35 16.77 3.72 4.94
CA ILE A 35 15.34 4.00 5.01
C ILE A 35 14.98 5.05 3.97
N VAL A 36 13.86 4.84 3.27
CA VAL A 36 13.31 5.81 2.33
C VAL A 36 11.84 6.06 2.64
N LEU A 37 11.44 7.34 2.62
CA LEU A 37 10.05 7.75 2.62
C LEU A 37 9.61 8.01 1.19
N VAL A 38 8.61 7.28 0.72
CA VAL A 38 7.97 7.49 -0.57
C VAL A 38 6.59 8.07 -0.33
N THR A 39 6.34 9.28 -0.85
CA THR A 39 5.01 9.89 -0.89
C THR A 39 4.36 9.62 -2.25
N SER A 40 3.13 9.09 -2.27
CA SER A 40 2.47 8.66 -3.52
C SER A 40 0.99 9.04 -3.59
N GLY A 41 0.48 9.22 -4.80
CA GLY A 41 -0.90 9.65 -5.05
C GLY A 41 -1.07 11.17 -5.05
N GLY A 42 -2.33 11.60 -5.14
CA GLY A 42 -2.72 13.01 -5.18
C GLY A 42 -3.06 13.59 -3.81
N THR A 43 -3.07 14.91 -3.71
CA THR A 43 -3.58 15.64 -2.54
C THR A 43 -4.85 16.37 -2.91
N THR A 44 -5.80 16.41 -1.99
CA THR A 44 -7.02 17.20 -2.15
C THR A 44 -7.03 18.38 -1.18
N VAL A 45 -7.61 19.49 -1.61
CA VAL A 45 -7.89 20.65 -0.76
C VAL A 45 -9.39 20.91 -0.80
N PRO A 46 -10.12 20.80 0.33
CA PRO A 46 -11.55 21.06 0.36
C PRO A 46 -11.86 22.56 0.19
N LEU A 47 -12.97 22.87 -0.48
CA LEU A 47 -13.44 24.25 -0.66
C LEU A 47 -14.45 24.71 0.39
N GLU A 48 -15.01 23.77 1.15
CA GLU A 48 -15.99 24.01 2.22
C GLU A 48 -15.84 22.99 3.37
N LYS A 49 -16.34 23.33 4.57
CA LYS A 49 -16.23 22.49 5.79
C LYS A 49 -16.90 21.11 5.63
N ASN A 50 -18.12 21.10 5.08
CA ASN A 50 -18.82 19.87 4.69
C ASN A 50 -18.46 19.59 3.24
N VAL A 51 -17.38 18.82 3.04
CA VAL A 51 -16.72 18.67 1.76
C VAL A 51 -17.64 18.03 0.72
N VAL A 52 -18.07 18.81 -0.27
CA VAL A 52 -18.73 18.32 -1.49
C VAL A 52 -17.82 18.57 -2.70
N ARG A 53 -17.12 19.70 -2.70
CA ARG A 53 -16.20 20.14 -3.74
C ARG A 53 -14.79 20.29 -3.18
N PHE A 54 -13.82 19.93 -4.00
CA PHE A 54 -12.41 19.97 -3.66
C PHE A 54 -11.57 20.20 -4.92
N ILE A 55 -10.38 20.75 -4.72
CA ILE A 55 -9.32 20.78 -5.74
C ILE A 55 -8.50 19.50 -5.55
N ASP A 56 -8.24 18.77 -6.63
CA ASP A 56 -7.47 17.52 -6.62
C ASP A 56 -6.22 17.64 -7.49
N ASN A 57 -5.07 17.35 -6.90
CA ASN A 57 -3.84 17.11 -7.65
C ASN A 57 -3.84 15.67 -8.16
N PHE A 58 -4.25 15.46 -9.41
CA PHE A 58 -4.40 14.11 -9.96
C PHE A 58 -3.08 13.32 -9.98
N SER A 59 -3.12 12.13 -9.37
CA SER A 59 -2.04 11.16 -9.44
C SER A 59 -2.57 9.78 -9.04
N THR A 60 -2.39 8.80 -9.93
CA THR A 60 -2.77 7.39 -9.67
C THR A 60 -1.84 6.70 -8.68
N GLY A 61 -0.68 7.28 -8.36
CA GLY A 61 0.33 6.67 -7.50
C GLY A 61 1.23 5.62 -8.20
N SER A 62 1.09 5.42 -9.52
CA SER A 62 1.84 4.41 -10.27
C SER A 62 3.37 4.52 -10.10
N ARG A 63 3.90 5.75 -10.16
CA ARG A 63 5.34 6.02 -9.99
C ARG A 63 5.80 5.67 -8.58
N GLY A 64 5.12 6.18 -7.55
CA GLY A 64 5.49 5.90 -6.16
C GLY A 64 5.44 4.42 -5.84
N SER A 65 4.38 3.72 -6.28
CA SER A 65 4.23 2.27 -6.11
C SER A 65 5.42 1.49 -6.68
N LYS A 66 5.77 1.75 -7.95
CA LYS A 66 6.88 1.08 -8.63
C LYS A 66 8.24 1.46 -8.02
N SER A 67 8.42 2.73 -7.65
CA SER A 67 9.65 3.17 -6.98
C SER A 67 9.84 2.47 -5.64
N ALA A 68 8.79 2.28 -4.85
CA ALA A 68 8.84 1.55 -3.59
C ALA A 68 9.23 0.08 -3.79
N GLU A 69 8.68 -0.60 -4.82
CA GLU A 69 9.11 -1.96 -5.19
C GLU A 69 10.61 -2.01 -5.50
N ARG A 70 11.12 -1.08 -6.32
CA ARG A 70 12.55 -0.98 -6.62
C ARG A 70 13.42 -0.73 -5.39
N PHE A 71 13.00 0.14 -4.48
CA PHE A 71 13.73 0.35 -3.23
C PHE A 71 13.78 -0.90 -2.36
N LEU A 72 12.69 -1.69 -2.31
CA LEU A 72 12.66 -2.97 -1.60
C LEU A 72 13.62 -3.99 -2.26
N GLU A 73 13.71 -4.01 -3.60
CA GLU A 73 14.65 -4.88 -4.33
C GLU A 73 16.11 -4.55 -3.96
N GLU A 74 16.43 -3.26 -3.87
CA GLU A 74 17.74 -2.74 -3.46
C GLU A 74 18.01 -2.85 -1.94
N GLY A 75 17.12 -3.48 -1.18
CA GLY A 75 17.31 -3.78 0.24
C GLY A 75 16.99 -2.63 1.21
N TYR A 76 16.33 -1.56 0.75
CA TYR A 76 15.87 -0.48 1.63
C TYR A 76 14.69 -0.93 2.50
N ALA A 77 14.53 -0.28 3.65
CA ALA A 77 13.26 -0.26 4.37
C ALA A 77 12.44 0.92 3.86
N VAL A 78 11.22 0.65 3.38
CA VAL A 78 10.38 1.67 2.71
C VAL A 78 9.21 2.04 3.60
N ILE A 79 9.09 3.33 3.93
CA ILE A 79 7.85 3.92 4.44
C ILE A 79 7.07 4.44 3.24
N PHE A 80 5.87 3.91 3.01
CA PHE A 80 5.05 4.28 1.87
C PHE A 80 3.83 5.08 2.33
N MET A 81 3.93 6.41 2.29
CA MET A 81 2.83 7.32 2.60
C MET A 81 2.05 7.61 1.32
N HIS A 82 0.77 7.24 1.28
CA HIS A 82 0.00 7.37 0.04
C HIS A 82 -1.44 7.84 0.24
N ARG A 83 -2.02 8.39 -0.83
CA ARG A 83 -3.45 8.70 -0.90
C ARG A 83 -4.26 7.41 -0.86
N GLN A 84 -5.32 7.37 -0.04
CA GLN A 84 -6.27 6.27 -0.06
C GLN A 84 -6.87 6.10 -1.47
N GLY A 85 -6.93 4.86 -1.96
CA GLY A 85 -7.40 4.53 -3.31
C GLY A 85 -6.36 4.71 -4.42
N SER A 86 -5.15 5.22 -4.15
CA SER A 86 -4.05 5.18 -5.12
C SER A 86 -3.40 3.79 -5.18
N LEU A 87 -2.62 3.54 -6.23
CA LEU A 87 -1.82 2.32 -6.35
C LEU A 87 -0.82 2.20 -5.19
N THR A 88 -0.71 1.00 -4.65
CA THR A 88 0.23 0.60 -3.60
C THR A 88 1.22 -0.44 -4.14
N PRO A 89 2.41 -0.58 -3.54
CA PRO A 89 3.38 -1.60 -3.93
C PRO A 89 2.73 -2.97 -4.02
N PHE A 90 3.12 -3.74 -5.03
CA PHE A 90 2.59 -5.07 -5.35
C PHE A 90 1.14 -5.09 -5.86
N HIS A 91 0.55 -3.94 -6.22
CA HIS A 91 -0.81 -3.90 -6.77
C HIS A 91 -0.98 -4.80 -8.01
N ALA A 92 0.02 -4.84 -8.91
CA ALA A 92 -0.04 -5.70 -10.09
C ALA A 92 -0.09 -7.20 -9.73
N LEU A 93 0.64 -7.61 -8.67
CA LEU A 93 0.58 -8.96 -8.14
C LEU A 93 -0.80 -9.25 -7.54
N SER A 94 -1.33 -8.34 -6.71
CA SER A 94 -2.68 -8.49 -6.16
C SER A 94 -3.73 -8.62 -7.25
N LYS A 95 -3.67 -7.77 -8.29
CA LYS A 95 -4.59 -7.85 -9.43
C LYS A 95 -4.48 -9.20 -10.15
N LEU A 96 -3.26 -9.64 -10.47
CA LEU A 96 -3.03 -10.93 -11.12
C LEU A 96 -3.61 -12.10 -10.33
N LEU A 97 -3.40 -12.13 -9.01
CA LEU A 97 -3.92 -13.19 -8.16
C LEU A 97 -5.46 -13.16 -8.08
N MET A 98 -6.06 -11.98 -8.04
CA MET A 98 -7.51 -11.81 -7.99
C MET A 98 -8.15 -12.22 -9.32
N ASP A 99 -7.57 -11.80 -10.46
CA ASP A 99 -8.04 -12.21 -11.78
C ASP A 99 -7.96 -13.74 -11.92
N ALA A 100 -6.84 -14.35 -11.54
CA ALA A 100 -6.68 -15.81 -11.58
C ALA A 100 -7.64 -16.56 -10.66
N ALA A 101 -8.01 -15.99 -9.51
CA ALA A 101 -9.00 -16.57 -8.62
C ALA A 101 -10.41 -16.52 -9.20
N MET A 102 -10.76 -15.41 -9.88
CA MET A 102 -12.08 -15.24 -10.49
C MET A 102 -12.26 -16.09 -11.74
N ASP A 103 -11.17 -16.39 -12.45
CA ASP A 103 -11.18 -17.17 -13.70
C ASP A 103 -11.08 -18.69 -13.47
N ASP A 104 -10.80 -19.16 -12.24
CA ASP A 104 -10.70 -20.60 -11.94
C ASP A 104 -12.06 -21.16 -11.48
N PRO A 105 -12.79 -21.89 -12.34
CA PRO A 105 -14.08 -22.48 -11.97
C PRO A 105 -13.95 -23.64 -10.97
N GLN A 106 -12.73 -24.09 -10.67
CA GLN A 106 -12.42 -25.16 -9.71
C GLN A 106 -11.71 -24.63 -8.46
N LEU A 107 -11.84 -23.34 -8.16
CA LEU A 107 -11.24 -22.73 -6.98
C LEU A 107 -11.88 -23.28 -5.70
N GLU A 108 -11.28 -24.31 -5.14
CA GLU A 108 -11.72 -24.91 -3.88
C GLU A 108 -10.84 -24.46 -2.69
N PRO A 109 -11.44 -24.14 -1.53
CA PRO A 109 -10.70 -23.93 -0.30
C PRO A 109 -9.90 -25.18 0.06
N ILE A 110 -8.63 -24.99 0.39
CA ILE A 110 -7.79 -26.00 1.01
C ILE A 110 -8.00 -25.86 2.50
N GLU A 111 -8.52 -26.93 3.13
CA GLU A 111 -8.62 -27.01 4.58
C GLU A 111 -7.23 -26.78 5.19
N GLY A 112 -7.10 -25.66 5.91
CA GLY A 112 -5.92 -25.39 6.73
C GLY A 112 -5.97 -26.23 8.01
N GLY A 113 -4.80 -26.52 8.58
CA GLY A 113 -4.74 -26.97 9.97
C GLY A 113 -5.40 -25.94 10.92
N PRO A 114 -5.66 -26.30 12.19
CA PRO A 114 -6.48 -25.50 13.11
C PRO A 114 -6.05 -24.04 13.31
N ASP A 115 -4.80 -23.69 12.98
CA ASP A 115 -4.23 -22.33 13.08
C ASP A 115 -3.98 -21.65 11.72
N ALA A 116 -4.28 -22.30 10.60
CA ALA A 116 -4.06 -21.76 9.26
C ALA A 116 -5.41 -21.32 8.66
N GLY A 117 -5.61 -20.01 8.51
CA GLY A 117 -6.78 -19.47 7.79
C GLY A 117 -6.98 -20.11 6.41
N SER A 118 -8.18 -20.00 5.85
CA SER A 118 -8.55 -20.63 4.56
C SER A 118 -7.52 -20.33 3.47
N ARG A 119 -7.00 -21.37 2.83
CA ARG A 119 -6.02 -21.26 1.74
C ARG A 119 -6.67 -21.66 0.42
N VAL A 120 -6.15 -21.17 -0.69
CA VAL A 120 -6.51 -21.62 -2.04
C VAL A 120 -5.23 -21.84 -2.84
N VAL A 121 -5.27 -22.76 -3.81
CA VAL A 121 -4.20 -22.93 -4.81
C VAL A 121 -4.69 -22.29 -6.10
N LEU A 122 -3.94 -21.28 -6.56
CA LEU A 122 -4.18 -20.65 -7.85
C LEU A 122 -3.24 -21.24 -8.89
N ARG A 123 -3.79 -21.70 -10.02
CA ARG A 123 -2.99 -22.16 -11.16
C ARG A 123 -2.80 -21.00 -12.12
N LEU A 124 -1.54 -20.59 -12.28
CA LEU A 124 -1.14 -19.54 -13.22
C LEU A 124 -0.46 -20.16 -14.44
N ALA A 125 -0.63 -19.54 -15.61
CA ALA A 125 0.19 -19.87 -16.77
C ALA A 125 1.69 -19.66 -16.47
N PRO A 126 2.62 -20.33 -17.17
CA PRO A 126 4.05 -20.34 -16.81
C PRO A 126 4.69 -18.95 -16.68
N ALA A 127 4.43 -18.04 -17.64
CA ALA A 127 4.98 -16.69 -17.62
C ALA A 127 4.50 -15.82 -16.43
N PRO A 128 3.18 -15.66 -16.19
CA PRO A 128 2.71 -14.93 -15.01
C PRO A 128 3.09 -15.60 -13.69
N ALA A 129 3.22 -16.93 -13.64
CA ALA A 129 3.66 -17.63 -12.44
C ALA A 129 5.09 -17.23 -12.01
N ALA A 130 6.02 -17.12 -12.97
CA ALA A 130 7.40 -16.71 -12.68
C ALA A 130 7.47 -15.29 -12.10
N ALA A 131 6.78 -14.33 -12.74
CA ALA A 131 6.71 -12.95 -12.25
C ALA A 131 6.03 -12.84 -10.88
N ALA A 132 4.96 -13.62 -10.65
CA ALA A 132 4.28 -13.65 -9.38
C ALA A 132 5.16 -14.19 -8.25
N ALA A 133 5.93 -15.25 -8.51
CA ALA A 133 6.85 -15.85 -7.55
C ALA A 133 7.95 -14.86 -7.11
N GLU A 134 8.52 -14.11 -8.05
CA GLU A 134 9.51 -13.07 -7.76
C GLU A 134 8.93 -11.98 -6.85
N MET A 135 7.77 -11.42 -7.24
CA MET A 135 7.10 -10.34 -6.50
C MET A 135 6.63 -10.80 -5.11
N LEU A 136 6.13 -12.03 -4.98
CA LEU A 136 5.78 -12.62 -3.68
C LEU A 136 7.02 -12.80 -2.79
N GLY A 137 8.15 -13.20 -3.38
CA GLY A 137 9.43 -13.28 -2.68
C GLY A 137 9.85 -11.93 -2.11
N LEU A 138 9.73 -10.88 -2.92
CA LEU A 138 10.03 -9.51 -2.50
C LEU A 138 9.06 -9.02 -1.40
N GLN A 139 7.76 -9.20 -1.60
CA GLN A 139 6.73 -8.80 -0.64
C GLN A 139 6.92 -9.50 0.72
N ARG A 140 7.21 -10.81 0.73
CA ARG A 140 7.47 -11.56 1.96
C ARG A 140 8.70 -11.05 2.72
N ARG A 141 9.73 -10.59 2.01
CA ARG A 141 10.91 -9.97 2.64
C ARG A 141 10.60 -8.58 3.19
N ALA A 142 9.70 -7.84 2.54
CA ALA A 142 9.31 -6.50 2.97
C ALA A 142 8.46 -6.48 4.25
N VAL A 143 7.68 -7.55 4.50
CA VAL A 143 6.77 -7.65 5.66
C VAL A 143 7.47 -8.20 6.93
N ARG A 144 8.67 -8.75 6.82
CA ARG A 144 9.47 -9.26 7.96
C ARG A 144 10.21 -8.12 8.66
#